data_AF-A0AAE3SPC2-F1
#
_entry.id   AF-A0AAE3SPC2-F1
#
_cell.length_a   1.000
_cell.length_b   1.000
_cell.length_c   1.000
_cell.angle_alpha   90.00
_cell.angle_beta   90.00
_cell.angle_gamma   90.00
#
_symmetry.space_group_name_H-M   'P 1'
#
loop_
_entity.id
_entity.type
_entity.pdbx_description
1 polymer ?
#
loop_
_entity_poly.entity_id
_entity_poly.type
_entity_poly.pdbx_seq_one_letter_code
_entity_poly.pdbx_strand_id
1 'polypeptide(L)'
;MDNILNALTWIDTIAPTIWIGLTVIMFWILYKVYAKEGKRHPIFRFGVFLLVLVWLYPVYTYFFNQFEVSLAGNLLTLWATISYKNRLKPLDEKMANWMYPQIIWICLASVYVGLLLLDKYQLG
;
A
#
# COMPACT_ATOMS: atom_id res chain seq x y z
N MET A 1 13.21 -15.47 -16.32
CA MET A 1 12.11 -14.72 -15.66
C MET A 1 11.27 -15.68 -14.82
N ASP A 2 10.91 -16.82 -15.40
CA ASP A 2 9.97 -17.81 -14.86
C ASP A 2 10.29 -18.33 -13.46
N ASN A 3 11.56 -18.66 -13.18
CA ASN A 3 11.96 -19.12 -11.84
C ASN A 3 11.75 -18.06 -10.74
N ILE A 4 11.91 -16.79 -11.08
CA ILE A 4 11.70 -15.66 -10.14
C ILE A 4 10.21 -15.39 -9.99
N LEU A 5 9.45 -15.39 -11.08
CA LEU A 5 8.00 -15.19 -11.04
C LEU A 5 7.31 -16.32 -10.27
N ASN A 6 7.67 -17.58 -10.51
CA ASN A 6 7.16 -18.73 -9.77
C ASN A 6 7.46 -18.64 -8.27
N ALA A 7 8.62 -18.09 -7.90
CA ALA A 7 8.97 -17.87 -6.49
C ALA A 7 8.20 -16.70 -5.85
N LEU A 8 7.46 -15.90 -6.62
CA LEU A 8 6.71 -14.72 -6.15
C LEU A 8 5.19 -14.86 -6.27
N THR A 9 4.66 -15.91 -6.91
CA THR A 9 3.21 -16.17 -7.04
C THR A 9 2.46 -16.25 -5.71
N TRP A 10 3.15 -16.58 -4.60
CA TRP A 10 2.56 -16.55 -3.27
C TRP A 10 2.04 -15.16 -2.87
N ILE A 11 2.53 -14.08 -3.47
CA ILE A 11 2.07 -12.70 -3.24
C ILE A 11 0.57 -12.60 -3.53
N ASP A 12 0.09 -13.20 -4.61
CA ASP A 12 -1.34 -13.17 -4.97
C ASP A 12 -2.20 -13.87 -3.91
N THR A 13 -1.71 -15.00 -3.39
CA THR A 13 -2.42 -15.80 -2.39
C THR A 13 -2.53 -15.08 -1.05
N ILE A 14 -1.49 -14.38 -0.62
CA ILE A 14 -1.46 -13.77 0.71
C ILE A 14 -1.87 -12.28 0.72
N ALA A 15 -1.97 -11.65 -0.45
CA ALA A 15 -2.31 -10.23 -0.56
C ALA A 15 -3.56 -9.85 0.23
N PRO A 16 -4.70 -10.59 0.17
CA PRO A 16 -5.88 -10.25 0.95
C PRO A 16 -5.61 -10.20 2.45
N THR A 17 -4.90 -11.20 2.98
CA THR A 17 -4.57 -11.32 4.40
C THR A 17 -3.69 -10.16 4.87
N ILE A 18 -2.68 -9.78 4.07
CA ILE A 18 -1.81 -8.65 4.40
C ILE A 18 -2.61 -7.35 4.40
N TRP A 19 -3.46 -7.12 3.40
CA TRP A 19 -4.27 -5.89 3.34
C TRP A 19 -5.25 -5.77 4.52
N ILE A 20 -5.81 -6.88 5.00
CA ILE A 20 -6.60 -6.89 6.24
C ILE A 20 -5.75 -6.42 7.43
N GLY A 21 -4.55 -7.00 7.61
CA GLY A 21 -3.64 -6.62 8.70
C GLY A 21 -3.21 -5.14 8.63
N LEU A 22 -2.85 -4.66 7.44
CA LEU A 22 -2.49 -3.25 7.22
C LEU A 22 -3.66 -2.31 7.47
N THR A 23 -4.89 -2.71 7.11
CA THR A 23 -6.10 -1.95 7.39
C THR A 23 -6.32 -1.78 8.90
N VAL A 24 -6.12 -2.84 9.69
CA VAL A 24 -6.20 -2.76 11.16
C VAL A 24 -5.17 -1.78 11.73
N ILE A 25 -3.93 -1.83 11.24
CA ILE A 25 -2.87 -0.88 11.64
C ILE A 25 -3.29 0.55 11.29
N MET A 26 -3.80 0.78 10.09
CA MET A 26 -4.27 2.10 9.64
C MET A 26 -5.41 2.64 10.50
N PHE A 27 -6.39 1.81 10.87
CA PHE A 27 -7.46 2.22 11.78
C PHE A 27 -6.92 2.61 13.15
N TRP A 28 -5.97 1.84 13.69
CA TRP A 28 -5.34 2.17 14.97
C TRP A 28 -4.59 3.52 14.91
N ILE A 29 -3.84 3.78 13.84
CA ILE A 29 -3.17 5.07 13.62
C ILE A 29 -4.20 6.20 13.51
N LEU A 30 -5.24 6.02 12.70
CA LEU A 30 -6.31 7.01 12.52
C LEU A 30 -7.03 7.31 13.83
N TYR A 31 -7.30 6.30 14.65
CA TYR A 31 -7.88 6.47 15.98
C TYR A 31 -6.97 7.31 16.88
N LYS A 32 -5.66 7.04 16.88
CA LYS A 32 -4.67 7.82 17.66
C LYS A 32 -4.57 9.26 17.20
N VAL A 33 -4.51 9.49 15.88
CA VAL A 33 -4.50 10.86 15.31
C VAL A 33 -5.80 11.57 15.63
N TYR A 34 -6.95 10.91 15.52
CA TYR A 34 -8.25 11.48 15.88
C TYR A 34 -8.31 11.88 17.36
N ALA A 35 -7.86 11.01 18.26
CA ALA A 35 -7.88 11.29 19.69
C ALA A 35 -6.97 12.46 20.07
N LYS A 36 -5.86 12.67 19.34
CA LYS A 36 -4.88 13.72 19.62
C LYS A 36 -5.22 15.06 18.95
N GLU A 37 -5.60 15.03 17.67
CA GLU A 37 -5.73 16.23 16.82
C GLU A 37 -7.17 16.46 16.32
N GLY A 38 -8.04 15.47 16.42
CA GLY A 38 -9.43 15.54 15.96
C GLY A 38 -9.62 15.34 14.44
N LYS A 39 -10.90 15.16 14.04
CA LYS A 39 -11.28 14.82 12.65
C LYS A 39 -11.01 15.89 11.60
N ARG A 40 -10.88 17.16 12.01
CA ARG A 40 -10.64 18.27 11.08
C ARG A 40 -9.16 18.43 10.75
N HIS A 41 -8.26 17.77 11.49
CA HIS A 41 -6.83 17.88 11.28
C HIS A 41 -6.42 17.32 9.91
N PRO A 42 -5.53 18.01 9.15
CA PRO A 42 -5.13 17.60 7.82
C PRO A 42 -4.45 16.22 7.79
N ILE A 43 -3.75 15.84 8.85
CA ILE A 43 -3.13 14.52 8.97
C ILE A 43 -4.21 13.44 9.01
N PHE A 44 -5.26 13.62 9.83
CA PHE A 44 -6.37 12.66 9.89
C PHE A 44 -7.04 12.49 8.52
N ARG A 45 -7.36 13.60 7.85
CA ARG A 45 -8.00 13.58 6.52
C ARG A 45 -7.13 12.88 5.47
N PHE A 46 -5.82 13.14 5.50
CA PHE A 46 -4.89 12.48 4.59
C PHE A 46 -4.76 10.98 4.89
N GLY A 47 -4.82 10.58 6.16
CA GLY A 47 -4.88 9.17 6.54
C GLY A 47 -6.17 8.48 6.06
N VAL A 48 -7.32 9.15 6.12
CA VAL A 48 -8.58 8.65 5.56
C VAL A 48 -8.49 8.51 4.04
N PHE A 49 -7.90 9.50 3.35
CA PHE A 49 -7.63 9.41 1.92
C PHE A 49 -6.72 8.21 1.57
N LEU A 50 -5.65 8.00 2.35
CA LEU A 50 -4.77 6.83 2.18
C LEU A 50 -5.53 5.51 2.39
N LEU A 51 -6.46 5.46 3.36
CA LEU A 51 -7.28 4.27 3.62
C LEU A 51 -8.14 3.93 2.40
N VAL A 52 -8.73 4.95 1.77
CA VAL A 52 -9.50 4.78 0.52
C VAL A 52 -8.60 4.25 -0.60
N LEU A 53 -7.39 4.79 -0.78
CA LEU A 53 -6.43 4.28 -1.77
C LEU A 53 -6.09 2.80 -1.56
N VAL A 54 -5.89 2.40 -0.30
CA VAL A 54 -5.64 1.00 0.07
C VAL A 54 -6.84 0.11 -0.26
N TRP A 55 -8.07 0.58 0.02
CA TRP A 55 -9.28 -0.18 -0.27
C TRP A 55 -9.61 -0.26 -1.76
N LEU A 56 -9.10 0.67 -2.57
CA LEU A 56 -9.19 0.59 -4.03
C LEU A 56 -8.23 -0.44 -4.64
N TYR A 57 -7.31 -1.03 -3.86
CA TYR A 57 -6.35 -2.02 -4.35
C TYR A 57 -6.98 -3.14 -5.19
N PRO A 58 -8.03 -3.86 -4.73
CA PRO A 58 -8.66 -4.91 -5.52
C PRO A 58 -9.22 -4.40 -6.85
N VAL A 59 -9.64 -3.14 -6.92
CA VAL A 59 -10.18 -2.55 -8.15
C VAL A 59 -9.09 -2.47 -9.22
N TYR A 60 -7.91 -1.97 -8.86
CA TYR A 60 -6.82 -1.82 -9.83
C TYR A 60 -5.97 -3.05 -10.05
N THR A 61 -5.99 -4.04 -9.15
CA THR A 61 -5.22 -5.29 -9.33
C THR A 61 -6.02 -6.48 -9.82
N TYR A 62 -7.32 -6.57 -9.49
CA TYR A 62 -8.15 -7.72 -9.85
C TYR A 62 -9.21 -7.39 -10.92
N PHE A 63 -9.82 -6.20 -10.88
CA PHE A 63 -10.88 -5.86 -11.83
C PHE A 63 -10.35 -5.36 -13.18
N PHE A 64 -9.33 -4.49 -13.18
CA PHE A 64 -8.81 -3.94 -14.42
C PHE A 64 -7.89 -4.90 -15.19
N ASN A 65 -7.34 -5.95 -14.55
CA ASN A 65 -6.42 -6.95 -15.16
C ASN A 65 -5.28 -6.34 -16.01
N GLN A 66 -4.87 -5.10 -15.71
CA GLN A 66 -3.80 -4.38 -16.41
C GLN A 66 -2.64 -4.14 -15.45
N PHE A 67 -1.50 -4.79 -15.72
CA PHE A 67 -0.30 -4.66 -14.90
C PHE A 67 0.21 -3.21 -14.81
N GLU A 68 0.00 -2.41 -15.86
CA GLU A 68 0.32 -0.98 -15.89
C GLU A 68 -0.46 -0.20 -14.82
N VAL A 69 -1.76 -0.45 -14.72
CA VAL A 69 -2.67 0.19 -13.77
C VAL A 69 -2.36 -0.28 -12.35
N SER A 70 -2.08 -1.58 -12.17
CA SER A 70 -1.61 -2.15 -10.91
C SER A 70 -0.33 -1.49 -10.40
N LEU A 71 0.66 -1.33 -11.27
CA LEU A 71 1.94 -0.71 -10.91
C LEU A 71 1.77 0.77 -10.56
N ALA A 72 1.01 1.52 -11.36
CA ALA A 72 0.70 2.92 -11.09
C ALA A 72 -0.04 3.10 -9.74
N GLY A 73 -1.02 2.24 -9.46
CA GLY A 73 -1.74 2.21 -8.18
C GLY A 73 -0.82 1.93 -6.99
N ASN A 74 0.09 0.96 -7.13
CA ASN A 74 1.09 0.66 -6.11
C ASN A 74 2.02 1.85 -5.85
N LEU A 75 2.55 2.50 -6.89
CA LEU A 75 3.45 3.65 -6.76
C LEU A 75 2.75 4.86 -6.13
N LEU A 76 1.50 5.14 -6.52
CA LEU A 76 0.69 6.18 -5.91
C LEU A 76 0.46 5.90 -4.42
N THR A 77 0.11 4.66 -4.08
CA THR A 77 -0.12 4.25 -2.69
C THR A 77 1.17 4.35 -1.89
N LEU A 78 2.32 3.91 -2.43
CA LEU A 78 3.62 4.02 -1.80
C LEU A 78 3.98 5.47 -1.47
N TRP A 79 3.84 6.36 -2.44
CA TRP A 79 4.07 7.80 -2.26
C TRP A 79 3.17 8.38 -1.16
N ALA A 80 1.88 8.04 -1.17
CA ALA A 80 0.92 8.48 -0.16
C ALA A 80 1.27 7.94 1.23
N THR A 81 1.66 6.67 1.35
CA THR A 81 2.11 6.03 2.59
C THR A 81 3.36 6.70 3.16
N ILE A 82 4.38 6.95 2.35
CA ILE A 82 5.62 7.64 2.77
C ILE A 82 5.31 9.08 3.20
N SER A 83 4.50 9.79 2.41
CA SER A 83 4.05 11.14 2.72
C SER A 83 3.29 11.19 4.04
N TYR A 84 2.41 10.22 4.29
CA TYR A 84 1.66 10.13 5.53
C TYR A 84 2.58 9.84 6.72
N LYS A 85 3.49 8.86 6.59
CA LYS A 85 4.53 8.57 7.59
C LYS A 85 5.33 9.82 7.97
N ASN A 86 5.79 10.59 6.99
CA ASN A 86 6.57 11.80 7.24
C ASN A 86 5.74 12.88 7.95
N ARG A 87 4.44 12.96 7.71
CA ARG A 87 3.52 13.85 8.44
C ARG A 87 3.21 13.35 9.85
N LEU A 88 3.23 12.04 10.10
CA LEU A 88 3.05 11.46 11.43
C LEU A 88 4.28 11.65 12.33
N LYS A 89 5.50 11.67 11.76
CA LYS A 89 6.75 11.77 12.52
C LYS A 89 6.78 12.91 13.57
N PRO A 90 6.38 14.15 13.25
CA PRO A 90 6.35 15.24 14.24
C PRO A 90 5.29 15.06 15.34
N LEU A 91 4.23 14.27 15.08
CA LEU A 91 3.19 13.99 16.07
C LEU A 91 3.61 12.90 17.05
N ASP A 92 4.12 11.79 16.52
CA ASP A 92 4.57 10.63 17.29
C ASP A 92 5.40 9.73 16.36
N GLU A 93 6.71 9.65 16.61
CA GLU A 93 7.63 8.84 15.82
C GLU A 93 7.33 7.34 15.92
N LYS A 94 6.91 6.84 17.09
CA LYS A 94 6.54 5.44 17.25
C LYS A 94 5.32 5.12 16.40
N MET A 95 4.33 6.01 16.37
CA MET A 95 3.17 5.88 15.50
C MET A 95 3.57 5.89 14.02
N ALA A 96 4.50 6.77 13.61
CA ALA A 96 4.99 6.81 12.23
C ALA A 96 5.68 5.51 11.80
N ASN A 97 6.35 4.81 12.72
CA ASN A 97 7.03 3.54 12.44
C ASN A 97 6.04 2.39 12.13
N TRP A 98 4.79 2.47 12.57
CA TRP A 98 3.75 1.51 12.20
C TRP A 98 3.39 1.55 10.71
N MET A 99 3.85 2.55 9.95
CA MET A 99 3.70 2.58 8.49
C MET A 99 4.72 1.70 7.75
N TYR A 100 5.79 1.22 8.40
CA TYR A 100 6.83 0.41 7.72
C TYR A 100 6.30 -0.89 7.09
N PRO A 101 5.45 -1.69 7.76
CA PRO A 101 4.89 -2.91 7.15
C PRO A 101 4.17 -2.62 5.82
N GLN A 102 3.41 -1.52 5.75
CA GLN A 102 2.73 -1.12 4.51
C GLN A 102 3.73 -0.72 3.42
N ILE A 103 4.78 0.03 3.76
CA ILE A 103 5.83 0.42 2.80
C ILE A 103 6.53 -0.84 2.25
N ILE A 104 6.94 -1.75 3.12
CA ILE A 104 7.63 -2.99 2.72
C ILE A 104 6.73 -3.81 1.79
N TRP A 105 5.46 -3.98 2.15
CA TRP A 105 4.50 -4.72 1.34
C TRP A 105 4.31 -4.10 -0.04
N ILE A 106 4.09 -2.78 -0.12
CA ILE A 106 3.88 -2.11 -1.40
C ILE A 106 5.14 -2.19 -2.27
N CYS A 107 6.33 -2.11 -1.70
CA CYS A 107 7.57 -2.34 -2.43
C CYS A 107 7.64 -3.75 -3.03
N LEU A 108 7.35 -4.79 -2.24
CA LEU A 108 7.32 -6.18 -2.73
C LEU A 108 6.28 -6.37 -3.84
N ALA A 109 5.07 -5.86 -3.64
CA ALA A 109 4.00 -5.91 -4.64
C ALA A 109 4.37 -5.16 -5.93
N SER A 110 5.05 -4.01 -5.81
CA SER A 110 5.52 -3.23 -6.96
C SER A 110 6.59 -3.98 -7.76
N VAL A 111 7.53 -4.62 -7.08
CA VAL A 111 8.57 -5.44 -7.73
C VAL A 111 7.91 -6.61 -8.46
N TYR A 112 6.99 -7.32 -7.82
CA TYR A 112 6.28 -8.45 -8.43
C TYR A 112 5.50 -8.03 -9.69
N VAL A 113 4.66 -7.00 -9.58
CA VAL A 113 3.90 -6.48 -10.73
C VAL A 113 4.84 -5.93 -11.82
N GLY A 114 5.94 -5.29 -11.43
CA GLY A 114 6.95 -4.82 -12.38
C GLY A 114 7.59 -5.96 -13.16
N LEU A 115 7.88 -7.09 -12.53
CA LEU A 115 8.39 -8.28 -13.21
C LEU A 115 7.34 -8.89 -14.16
N LEU A 116 6.08 -8.97 -13.75
CA LEU A 116 4.97 -9.42 -14.62
C LEU A 116 4.79 -8.49 -15.83
N LEU A 117 4.94 -7.18 -15.63
CA LEU A 117 4.87 -6.20 -16.70
C LEU A 117 6.02 -6.38 -17.70
N LEU A 118 7.25 -6.58 -17.21
CA LEU A 118 8.40 -6.85 -18.08
C LEU A 118 8.22 -8.14 -18.88
N ASP A 119 7.73 -9.20 -18.24
CA ASP A 119 7.46 -10.49 -18.89
C ASP A 119 6.44 -10.34 -20.03
N LYS A 120 5.34 -9.61 -19.79
CA LYS A 120 4.32 -9.26 -20.79
C LYS A 120 4.91 -8.58 -22.04
N TYR A 121 5.91 -7.70 -21.88
CA TYR A 121 6.54 -6.97 -22.99
C TYR A 121 7.78 -7.67 -23.59
N GLN A 122 8.31 -8.71 -22.95
CA GLN A 122 9.41 -9.53 -23.50
C GLN A 122 8.90 -10.76 -24.26
N LEU A 123 7.70 -11.24 -23.93
CA LEU A 123 7.02 -12.35 -24.62
C LEU A 123 5.97 -11.87 -25.64
N GLY A 124 5.85 -10.56 -25.86
CA GLY A 124 5.09 -9.95 -26.96
C GLY A 124 5.98 -9.60 -28.13
#